data_AF-A0A1A0K2H2-F1
#
_entry.id   AF-A0A1A0K2H2-F1
#
_cell.length_a   1.000
_cell.length_b   1.000
_cell.length_c   1.000
_cell.angle_alpha   90.00
_cell.angle_beta   90.00
_cell.angle_gamma   90.00
#
_symmetry.space_group_name_H-M   'P 1'
#
loop_
_entity.id
_entity.type
_entity.pdbx_description
1 polymer ?
#
loop_
_entity_poly.entity_id
_entity_poly.type
_entity_poly.pdbx_seq_one_letter_code
_entity_poly.pdbx_strand_id
1 'polypeptide(L)'
;MHKSDYNTEREQLAQQGKRRCRTCNEVKPETQMAPNKSNYRGYENRCRDCKLAANRSGGKDRTPLQSRLYNGARQARQLGRRNYRVTQEQVLKEWTRRGLDPNSCAYCGVVLSMDKDAPEFFNIDHLEPLCLKGSKGHAKTNLIPCCASCNKQKHSKHLVQFLASREHPADPATVEQLTKACWTQPVKQSKPVGEPVEMLFCQYMHTFMREPEFEAVG
;
A
#
# COMPACT_ATOMS: atom_id res chain seq x y z
N MET A 1 2.55 -39.05 -16.72
CA MET A 1 3.45 -39.74 -15.78
C MET A 1 2.67 -40.03 -14.52
N HIS A 2 2.65 -41.30 -14.08
CA HIS A 2 1.92 -41.69 -12.88
C HIS A 2 2.60 -41.08 -11.64
N LYS A 3 1.86 -40.81 -10.56
CA LYS A 3 2.40 -40.13 -9.36
C LYS A 3 3.51 -40.95 -8.68
N SER A 4 3.42 -42.28 -8.76
CA SER A 4 4.46 -43.22 -8.33
C SER A 4 5.77 -42.98 -9.05
N ASP A 5 5.72 -42.89 -10.37
CA ASP A 5 6.90 -42.82 -11.24
C ASP A 5 7.66 -41.50 -11.01
N TYR A 6 6.94 -40.42 -10.74
CA TYR A 6 7.54 -39.12 -10.39
C TYR A 6 8.33 -39.15 -9.09
N ASN A 7 7.81 -39.79 -8.04
CA ASN A 7 8.50 -39.84 -6.76
C ASN A 7 9.76 -40.70 -6.86
N THR A 8 9.68 -41.84 -7.54
CA THR A 8 10.82 -42.72 -7.79
C THR A 8 11.92 -42.02 -8.60
N GLU A 9 11.55 -41.37 -9.72
CA GLU A 9 12.50 -40.58 -10.51
C GLU A 9 13.16 -39.48 -9.67
N ARG A 10 12.37 -38.78 -8.85
CA ARG A 10 12.86 -37.70 -7.99
C ARG A 10 13.87 -38.20 -6.97
N GLU A 11 13.66 -39.37 -6.36
CA GLU A 11 14.60 -39.99 -5.41
C GLU A 11 15.88 -40.46 -6.10
N GLN A 12 15.78 -41.09 -7.28
CA GLN A 12 16.94 -41.51 -8.07
C GLN A 12 17.81 -40.32 -8.49
N LEU A 13 17.20 -39.22 -8.94
CA LEU A 13 17.94 -38.00 -9.27
C LEU A 13 18.58 -37.37 -8.03
N ALA A 14 17.88 -37.38 -6.90
CA ALA A 14 18.39 -36.83 -5.63
C ALA A 14 19.62 -37.58 -5.11
N GLN A 15 19.68 -38.91 -5.32
CA GLN A 15 20.88 -39.72 -5.03
C GLN A 15 22.09 -39.30 -5.87
N GLN A 16 21.86 -38.79 -7.09
CA GLN A 16 22.90 -38.25 -7.98
C GLN A 16 23.18 -36.76 -7.75
N GLY A 17 22.58 -36.12 -6.73
CA GLY A 17 22.69 -34.68 -6.51
C GLY A 17 22.04 -33.83 -7.61
N LYS A 18 21.05 -34.39 -8.32
CA LYS A 18 20.33 -33.75 -9.43
C LYS A 18 18.83 -33.65 -9.13
N ARG A 19 18.14 -32.82 -9.89
CA ARG A 19 16.68 -32.68 -9.83
C ARG A 19 16.12 -32.20 -11.17
N ARG A 20 14.94 -32.71 -11.54
CA ARG A 20 14.19 -32.23 -12.71
C ARG A 20 13.42 -30.96 -12.36
N CYS A 21 13.58 -29.91 -13.16
CA CYS A 21 12.77 -28.70 -13.07
C CYS A 21 11.36 -28.98 -13.63
N ARG A 22 10.29 -28.69 -12.87
CA ARG A 22 8.90 -28.88 -13.33
C ARG A 22 8.46 -27.87 -14.41
N THR A 23 9.21 -26.79 -14.62
CA THR A 23 8.88 -25.75 -15.58
C THR A 23 9.51 -26.01 -16.96
N CYS A 24 10.83 -26.19 -17.03
CA CYS A 24 11.52 -26.48 -18.29
C CYS A 24 11.77 -27.98 -18.55
N ASN A 25 11.43 -28.86 -17.60
CA ASN A 25 11.65 -30.31 -17.66
C ASN A 25 13.12 -30.77 -17.76
N GLU A 26 14.10 -29.87 -17.66
CA GLU A 26 15.53 -30.20 -17.64
C GLU A 26 15.97 -30.79 -16.29
N VAL A 27 16.88 -31.76 -16.31
CA VAL A 27 17.56 -32.31 -15.13
C VAL A 27 18.81 -31.47 -14.85
N LYS A 28 18.85 -30.81 -13.68
CA LYS A 28 19.94 -29.92 -13.27
C LYS A 28 20.52 -30.35 -11.93
N PRO A 29 21.74 -29.93 -11.56
CA PRO A 29 22.25 -30.11 -10.20
C PRO A 29 21.31 -29.49 -9.14
N GLU A 30 21.20 -30.11 -7.96
CA GLU A 30 20.37 -29.57 -6.86
C GLU A 30 20.76 -28.12 -6.50
N THR A 31 22.04 -27.75 -6.64
CA THR A 31 22.54 -26.38 -6.42
C THR A 31 21.93 -25.34 -7.37
N GLN A 32 21.48 -25.75 -8.57
CA GLN A 32 20.79 -24.88 -9.53
C GLN A 32 19.28 -24.79 -9.27
N MET A 33 18.77 -25.52 -8.27
CA MET A 33 17.41 -25.36 -7.79
C MET A 33 17.33 -24.16 -6.84
N ALA A 34 16.17 -23.50 -6.81
CA ALA A 34 15.98 -22.41 -5.88
C ALA A 34 15.70 -22.96 -4.47
N PRO A 35 16.22 -22.37 -3.38
CA PRO A 35 15.95 -22.84 -2.03
C PRO A 35 14.50 -22.57 -1.63
N ASN A 36 13.88 -23.53 -0.94
CA ASN A 36 12.60 -23.41 -0.24
C ASN A 36 12.51 -24.49 0.86
N LYS A 37 12.66 -24.07 2.13
CA LYS A 37 12.74 -24.95 3.30
C LYS A 37 11.49 -25.82 3.53
N SER A 38 10.33 -25.42 3.03
CA SER A 38 9.09 -26.19 3.20
C SER A 38 8.93 -27.35 2.21
N ASN A 39 9.76 -27.40 1.18
CA ASN A 39 9.68 -28.42 0.13
C ASN A 39 10.67 -29.57 0.37
N TYR A 40 10.50 -30.65 -0.39
CA TYR A 40 11.38 -31.82 -0.35
C TYR A 40 12.87 -31.42 -0.48
N ARG A 41 13.66 -31.80 0.55
CA ARG A 41 15.09 -31.47 0.74
C ARG A 41 15.43 -29.98 0.73
N GLY A 42 14.46 -29.11 1.01
CA GLY A 42 14.70 -27.67 1.11
C GLY A 42 14.84 -26.94 -0.24
N TYR A 43 14.42 -27.54 -1.35
CA TYR A 43 14.48 -26.95 -2.70
C TYR A 43 13.10 -26.84 -3.36
N GLU A 44 12.92 -25.77 -4.14
CA GLU A 44 11.80 -25.58 -5.06
C GLU A 44 11.72 -26.68 -6.12
N ASN A 45 10.53 -26.85 -6.68
CA ASN A 45 10.29 -27.77 -7.79
C ASN A 45 10.71 -27.21 -9.16
N ARG A 46 11.29 -26.00 -9.20
CA ARG A 46 11.75 -25.31 -10.41
C ARG A 46 13.17 -24.79 -10.22
N CYS A 47 13.93 -24.74 -11.30
CA CYS A 47 15.29 -24.21 -11.29
C CYS A 47 15.30 -22.69 -11.04
N ARG A 48 16.48 -22.16 -10.68
CA ARG A 48 16.69 -20.72 -10.46
C ARG A 48 16.31 -19.89 -11.69
N ASP A 49 16.66 -20.34 -12.89
CA ASP A 49 16.36 -19.62 -14.14
C ASP A 49 14.86 -19.47 -14.35
N CYS A 50 14.10 -20.57 -14.23
CA CYS A 50 12.65 -20.54 -14.35
C CYS A 50 12.01 -19.73 -13.21
N LYS A 51 12.56 -19.73 -12.01
CA LYS A 51 12.10 -18.86 -10.91
C LYS A 51 12.34 -17.38 -11.24
N LEU A 52 13.51 -17.02 -11.76
CA LEU A 52 13.82 -15.66 -12.17
C LEU A 52 12.95 -15.22 -13.35
N ALA A 53 12.75 -16.07 -14.36
CA ALA A 53 11.85 -15.82 -15.47
C ALA A 53 10.40 -15.62 -14.99
N ALA A 54 9.92 -16.47 -14.08
CA ALA A 54 8.60 -16.34 -13.48
C ALA A 54 8.46 -15.07 -12.62
N ASN A 55 9.50 -14.66 -11.90
CA ASN A 55 9.50 -13.40 -11.17
C ASN A 55 9.48 -12.19 -12.12
N ARG A 56 10.19 -12.28 -13.25
CA ARG A 56 10.18 -11.26 -14.31
C ARG A 56 8.84 -11.20 -15.05
N SER A 57 8.13 -12.31 -15.24
CA SER A 57 6.84 -12.37 -15.94
C SER A 57 5.64 -12.12 -15.01
N GLY A 58 5.64 -12.68 -13.80
CA GLY A 58 4.55 -12.53 -12.83
C GLY A 58 4.38 -11.12 -12.26
N GLY A 59 5.36 -10.24 -12.50
CA GLY A 59 5.23 -8.80 -12.27
C GLY A 59 4.58 -8.02 -13.42
N LYS A 60 4.45 -8.61 -14.63
CA LYS A 60 4.00 -7.88 -15.83
C LYS A 60 2.51 -7.58 -15.84
N ASP A 61 1.69 -8.45 -15.25
CA ASP A 61 0.23 -8.28 -15.26
C ASP A 61 -0.28 -7.38 -14.14
N ARG A 62 0.59 -7.02 -13.18
CA ARG A 62 0.22 -6.10 -12.11
C ARG A 62 0.49 -4.68 -12.56
N THR A 63 -0.59 -3.93 -12.78
CA THR A 63 -0.50 -2.48 -12.95
C THR A 63 0.29 -1.86 -11.77
N PRO A 64 0.94 -0.71 -12.00
CA PRO A 64 1.60 0.05 -10.93
C PRO A 64 0.70 0.27 -9.70
N LEU A 65 -0.59 0.53 -9.92
CA LEU A 65 -1.59 0.68 -8.86
C LEU A 65 -1.83 -0.63 -8.10
N GLN A 66 -2.04 -1.75 -8.79
CA GLN A 66 -2.28 -3.04 -8.15
C GLN A 66 -1.11 -3.47 -7.26
N SER A 67 0.14 -3.24 -7.70
CA SER A 67 1.33 -3.52 -6.90
C SER A 67 1.40 -2.67 -5.63
N ARG A 68 1.02 -1.39 -5.71
CA ARG A 68 0.99 -0.48 -4.56
C ARG A 68 -0.12 -0.83 -3.57
N LEU A 69 -1.29 -1.21 -4.05
CA LEU A 69 -2.38 -1.72 -3.20
C LEU A 69 -1.93 -2.95 -2.41
N TYR A 70 -1.29 -3.91 -3.09
CA TYR A 70 -0.74 -5.08 -2.41
C TYR A 70 0.28 -4.71 -1.33
N ASN A 71 1.21 -3.79 -1.62
CA ASN A 71 2.23 -3.35 -0.66
C ASN A 71 1.61 -2.61 0.54
N GLY A 72 0.66 -1.70 0.31
CA GLY A 72 -0.05 -1.00 1.38
C GLY A 72 -0.84 -1.95 2.28
N ALA A 73 -1.53 -2.93 1.69
CA ALA A 73 -2.25 -3.98 2.43
C ALA A 73 -1.30 -4.87 3.27
N ARG A 74 -0.11 -5.17 2.73
CA ARG A 74 0.93 -5.90 3.46
C ARG A 74 1.46 -5.09 4.66
N GLN A 75 1.79 -3.81 4.46
CA GLN A 75 2.26 -2.92 5.52
C GLN A 75 1.21 -2.76 6.64
N ALA A 76 -0.07 -2.56 6.28
CA ALA A 76 -1.14 -2.47 7.26
C ALA A 76 -1.25 -3.74 8.13
N ARG A 77 -1.14 -4.93 7.53
CA ARG A 77 -1.13 -6.21 8.28
C ARG A 77 0.06 -6.32 9.24
N GLN A 78 1.26 -5.93 8.79
CA GLN A 78 2.46 -5.96 9.63
C GLN A 78 2.35 -5.05 10.86
N LEU A 79 1.67 -3.92 10.71
CA LEU A 79 1.42 -2.96 11.80
C LEU A 79 0.17 -3.27 12.63
N GLY A 80 -0.50 -4.42 12.41
CA GLY A 80 -1.74 -4.78 13.11
C GLY A 80 -2.88 -3.79 12.86
N ARG A 81 -2.90 -3.13 11.69
CA ARG A 81 -3.93 -2.16 11.30
C ARG A 81 -5.02 -2.81 10.48
N ARG A 82 -6.18 -2.15 10.42
CA ARG A 82 -7.29 -2.54 9.54
C ARG A 82 -6.79 -2.67 8.11
N ASN A 83 -7.11 -3.78 7.46
CA ASN A 83 -6.71 -4.06 6.09
C ASN A 83 -7.91 -4.62 5.33
N TYR A 84 -8.48 -3.82 4.45
CA TYR A 84 -9.59 -4.22 3.60
C TYR A 84 -9.06 -4.83 2.30
N ARG A 85 -9.80 -5.78 1.72
CA ARG A 85 -9.50 -6.29 0.38
C ARG A 85 -9.95 -5.24 -0.65
N VAL A 86 -9.04 -4.33 -0.98
CA VAL A 86 -9.27 -3.23 -1.91
C VAL A 86 -8.80 -3.62 -3.31
N THR A 87 -9.66 -3.47 -4.32
CA THR A 87 -9.31 -3.68 -5.74
C THR A 87 -8.97 -2.35 -6.42
N GLN A 88 -8.25 -2.41 -7.54
CA GLN A 88 -7.98 -1.23 -8.38
C GLN A 88 -9.27 -0.52 -8.80
N GLU A 89 -10.27 -1.26 -9.27
CA GLU A 89 -11.57 -0.71 -9.68
C GLU A 89 -12.27 0.06 -8.55
N GLN A 90 -12.26 -0.51 -7.33
CA GLN A 90 -12.86 0.15 -6.16
C GLN A 90 -12.17 1.46 -5.81
N VAL A 91 -10.85 1.54 -5.99
CA VAL A 91 -10.06 2.74 -5.70
C VAL A 91 -10.31 3.81 -6.75
N LEU A 92 -10.27 3.45 -8.03
CA LEU A 92 -10.56 4.37 -9.12
C LEU A 92 -11.98 4.93 -9.01
N LYS A 93 -12.98 4.07 -8.77
CA LYS A 93 -14.36 4.48 -8.53
C LYS A 93 -14.48 5.43 -7.34
N GLU A 94 -13.75 5.16 -6.25
CA GLU A 94 -13.74 6.02 -5.08
C GLU A 94 -13.06 7.37 -5.33
N TRP A 95 -11.97 7.40 -6.09
CA TRP A 95 -11.29 8.63 -6.49
C TRP A 95 -12.16 9.48 -7.40
N THR A 96 -12.75 8.91 -8.44
CA THR A 96 -13.70 9.60 -9.32
C THR A 96 -14.89 10.16 -8.52
N ARG A 97 -15.47 9.37 -7.60
CA ARG A 97 -16.55 9.82 -6.71
C ARG A 97 -16.15 11.03 -5.86
N ARG A 98 -14.87 11.14 -5.50
CA ARG A 98 -14.29 12.24 -4.70
C ARG A 98 -13.78 13.40 -5.56
N GLY A 99 -13.94 13.34 -6.88
CA GLY A 99 -13.41 14.33 -7.83
C GLY A 99 -11.89 14.30 -7.98
N LEU A 100 -11.22 13.24 -7.54
CA LEU A 100 -9.78 13.08 -7.67
C LEU A 100 -9.44 12.47 -9.04
N ASP A 101 -8.55 13.13 -9.77
CA ASP A 101 -7.98 12.57 -11.00
C ASP A 101 -6.92 11.51 -10.66
N PRO A 102 -7.06 10.25 -11.11
CA PRO A 102 -6.07 9.19 -10.92
C PRO A 102 -4.68 9.51 -11.50
N ASN A 103 -4.59 10.43 -12.47
CA ASN A 103 -3.37 10.80 -13.16
C ASN A 103 -2.70 12.05 -12.58
N SER A 104 -3.28 12.66 -11.55
CA SER A 104 -2.74 13.87 -10.94
C SER A 104 -2.52 13.67 -9.43
N CYS A 105 -1.46 14.26 -8.90
CA CYS A 105 -1.17 14.19 -7.48
C CYS A 105 -2.26 14.91 -6.69
N ALA A 106 -2.93 14.21 -5.77
CA ALA A 106 -3.96 14.82 -4.94
C ALA A 106 -3.44 15.97 -4.06
N TYR A 107 -2.14 16.03 -3.77
CA TYR A 107 -1.55 17.06 -2.92
C TYR A 107 -1.12 18.32 -3.67
N CYS A 108 -0.50 18.17 -4.85
CA CYS A 108 0.13 19.30 -5.55
C CYS A 108 -0.32 19.45 -7.01
N GLY A 109 -1.26 18.62 -7.48
CA GLY A 109 -1.83 18.70 -8.83
C GLY A 109 -0.90 18.24 -9.96
N VAL A 110 0.37 17.91 -9.69
CA VAL A 110 1.30 17.49 -10.75
C VAL A 110 0.83 16.20 -11.43
N VAL A 111 0.97 16.14 -12.75
CA VAL A 111 0.69 14.92 -13.52
C VAL A 111 1.66 13.82 -13.10
N LEU A 112 1.12 12.64 -12.81
CA LEU A 112 1.86 11.53 -12.26
C LEU A 112 2.59 10.75 -13.36
N SER A 113 3.88 10.51 -13.14
CA SER A 113 4.73 9.73 -14.04
C SER A 113 4.77 8.25 -13.65
N MET A 114 5.01 7.36 -14.61
CA MET A 114 5.34 5.95 -14.35
C MET A 114 6.85 5.70 -14.29
N ASP A 115 7.67 6.72 -14.51
CA ASP A 115 9.11 6.65 -14.29
C ASP A 115 9.40 6.61 -12.78
N LYS A 116 10.01 5.51 -12.33
CA LYS A 116 10.29 5.22 -10.91
C LYS A 116 11.28 6.18 -10.26
N ASP A 117 12.11 6.83 -11.08
CA ASP A 117 13.19 7.70 -10.62
C ASP A 117 12.74 9.17 -10.61
N ALA A 118 11.57 9.48 -11.20
CA ALA A 118 11.01 10.83 -11.22
C ALA A 118 10.34 11.22 -9.88
N PRO A 119 10.44 12.49 -9.44
CA PRO A 119 9.73 12.95 -8.24
C PRO A 119 8.20 12.89 -8.38
N GLU A 120 7.69 12.95 -9.62
CA GLU A 120 6.28 12.79 -10.00
C GLU A 120 5.84 11.32 -10.03
N PHE A 121 6.72 10.36 -9.72
CA PHE A 121 6.40 8.95 -9.78
C PHE A 121 5.12 8.63 -9.01
N PHE A 122 4.17 8.03 -9.72
CA PHE A 122 2.87 7.65 -9.20
C PHE A 122 3.02 6.86 -7.91
N ASN A 123 2.27 7.21 -6.89
CA ASN A 123 2.15 6.48 -5.65
C ASN A 123 0.71 6.53 -5.15
N ILE A 124 0.43 5.66 -4.19
CA ILE A 124 -0.78 5.81 -3.37
C ILE A 124 -0.32 6.16 -1.96
N ASP A 125 -1.05 7.06 -1.33
CA ASP A 125 -0.79 7.44 0.05
C ASP A 125 -2.04 7.28 0.91
N HIS A 126 -1.81 7.07 2.19
CA HIS A 126 -2.82 6.96 3.23
C HIS A 126 -3.08 8.34 3.85
N LEU A 127 -4.32 8.83 3.77
CA LEU A 127 -4.72 10.13 4.34
C LEU A 127 -4.50 10.17 5.85
N GLU A 128 -4.96 9.11 6.53
CA GLU A 128 -4.64 8.78 7.90
C GLU A 128 -3.46 7.80 7.88
N PRO A 129 -2.31 8.17 8.47
CA PRO A 129 -1.09 7.37 8.41
C PRO A 129 -1.29 6.03 9.13
N LEU A 130 -0.69 4.95 8.62
CA LEU A 130 -0.83 3.61 9.20
C LEU A 130 -0.26 3.52 10.62
N CYS A 131 0.68 4.38 11.00
CA CYS A 131 1.22 4.41 12.36
C CYS A 131 0.19 4.88 13.39
N LEU A 132 -0.81 5.67 13.00
CA LEU A 132 -1.84 6.20 13.92
C LEU A 132 -2.79 5.08 14.39
N LYS A 133 -2.91 4.92 15.71
CA LYS A 133 -3.87 3.99 16.33
C LYS A 133 -5.28 4.46 16.02
N GLY A 134 -6.15 3.53 15.60
CA GLY A 134 -7.53 3.85 15.24
C GLY A 134 -7.72 4.39 13.82
N SER A 135 -6.65 4.52 13.02
CA SER A 135 -6.78 4.91 11.61
C SER A 135 -7.67 3.94 10.82
N LYS A 136 -8.24 4.43 9.72
CA LYS A 136 -8.96 3.64 8.73
C LYS A 136 -8.12 2.50 8.13
N GLY A 137 -6.80 2.52 8.32
CA GLY A 137 -5.89 1.50 7.83
C GLY A 137 -5.80 1.49 6.30
N HIS A 138 -5.62 0.32 5.69
CA HIS A 138 -5.61 0.20 4.23
C HIS A 138 -7.04 0.00 3.70
N ALA A 139 -7.74 1.12 3.48
CA ALA A 139 -9.11 1.19 2.97
C ALA A 139 -9.18 2.11 1.74
N LYS A 140 -10.07 1.84 0.77
CA LYS A 140 -10.22 2.67 -0.44
C LYS A 140 -10.47 4.16 -0.13
N THR A 141 -11.22 4.43 0.95
CA THR A 141 -11.52 5.78 1.43
C THR A 141 -10.34 6.46 2.11
N ASN A 142 -9.32 5.71 2.52
CA ASN A 142 -8.08 6.22 3.10
C ASN A 142 -6.97 6.38 2.05
N LEU A 143 -7.19 5.98 0.80
CA LEU A 143 -6.16 6.01 -0.25
C LEU A 143 -6.39 7.16 -1.23
N ILE A 144 -5.30 7.80 -1.67
CA ILE A 144 -5.31 8.85 -2.71
C ILE A 144 -4.14 8.69 -3.68
N PRO A 145 -4.25 9.18 -4.93
CA PRO A 145 -3.12 9.24 -5.85
C PRO A 145 -2.17 10.36 -5.43
N CYS A 146 -0.87 10.11 -5.43
CA CYS A 146 0.13 11.11 -5.06
C CYS A 146 1.45 10.89 -5.81
N CYS A 147 2.29 11.93 -5.86
CA CYS A 147 3.65 11.79 -6.36
C CYS A 147 4.59 11.29 -5.24
N ALA A 148 5.71 10.70 -5.63
CA ALA A 148 6.74 10.22 -4.70
C ALA A 148 7.26 11.35 -3.80
N SER A 149 7.46 12.55 -4.35
CA SER A 149 7.94 13.72 -3.59
C SER A 149 6.98 14.09 -2.45
N CYS A 150 5.68 14.29 -2.73
CA CYS A 150 4.71 14.62 -1.69
C CYS A 150 4.53 13.48 -0.67
N ASN A 151 4.50 12.22 -1.14
CA ASN A 151 4.39 11.07 -0.24
C ASN A 151 5.56 11.00 0.76
N LYS A 152 6.79 11.24 0.28
CA LYS A 152 8.00 11.30 1.11
C LYS A 152 7.96 12.45 2.12
N GLN A 153 7.52 13.64 1.69
CA GLN A 153 7.42 14.80 2.57
C GLN A 153 6.34 14.65 3.63
N LYS A 154 5.19 14.05 3.30
CA LYS A 154 4.13 13.77 4.25
C LYS A 154 4.56 12.74 5.28
N HIS A 155 5.21 11.66 4.85
CA HIS A 155 5.65 10.59 5.72
C HIS A 155 4.49 10.07 6.60
N SER A 156 4.65 10.19 7.92
CA SER A 156 3.71 9.75 8.96
C SER A 156 2.77 10.86 9.43
N LYS A 157 2.80 12.05 8.82
CA LYS A 157 1.89 13.14 9.18
C LYS A 157 0.47 12.79 8.74
N HIS A 158 -0.51 13.23 9.52
CA HIS A 158 -1.90 13.25 9.08
C HIS A 158 -2.06 14.21 7.89
N LEU A 159 -3.00 13.95 6.96
CA LEU A 159 -3.28 14.83 5.80
C LEU A 159 -3.23 16.32 6.17
N VAL A 160 -4.00 16.65 7.20
CA VAL A 160 -4.20 18.02 7.66
C VAL A 160 -2.90 18.65 8.16
N GLN A 161 -2.11 17.92 8.95
CA GLN A 161 -0.80 18.37 9.42
C GLN A 161 0.16 18.58 8.26
N PHE A 162 0.12 17.68 7.27
CA PHE A 162 0.94 17.80 6.08
C PHE A 162 0.61 19.07 5.30
N LEU A 163 -0.68 19.29 5.00
CA LEU A 163 -1.14 20.48 4.28
C LEU A 163 -0.78 21.78 5.03
N ALA A 164 -0.96 21.81 6.35
CA ALA A 164 -0.58 22.96 7.18
C ALA A 164 0.92 23.23 7.22
N SER A 165 1.76 22.20 7.03
CA SER A 165 3.22 22.32 7.07
C SER A 165 3.86 22.75 5.74
N ARG A 166 3.07 23.01 4.69
CA ARG A 166 3.60 23.42 3.38
C ARG A 166 3.84 24.93 3.36
N GLU A 167 5.04 25.34 2.95
CA GLU A 167 5.39 26.77 2.76
C GLU A 167 4.48 27.45 1.73
N HIS A 168 4.09 26.71 0.70
CA HIS A 168 3.03 27.10 -0.21
C HIS A 168 1.80 26.25 0.10
N PRO A 169 0.78 26.82 0.78
CA PRO A 169 -0.47 26.11 1.01
C PRO A 169 -1.01 25.69 -0.35
N ALA A 170 -1.51 24.47 -0.44
CA ALA A 170 -2.28 24.07 -1.61
C ALA A 170 -3.39 25.11 -1.82
N ASP A 171 -3.71 25.41 -3.08
CA ASP A 171 -4.81 26.32 -3.41
C ASP A 171 -6.05 25.97 -2.53
N PRO A 172 -6.74 26.96 -1.92
CA PRO A 172 -7.84 26.69 -1.00
C PRO A 172 -8.89 25.73 -1.55
N ALA A 173 -9.17 25.76 -2.86
CA ALA A 173 -10.10 24.81 -3.47
C ALA A 173 -9.57 23.37 -3.42
N THR A 174 -8.26 23.17 -3.57
CA THR A 174 -7.61 21.85 -3.39
C THR A 174 -7.70 21.37 -1.94
N VAL A 175 -7.43 22.26 -0.97
CA VAL A 175 -7.55 21.92 0.46
C VAL A 175 -8.99 21.57 0.81
N GLU A 176 -9.96 22.37 0.35
CA GLU A 176 -11.37 22.12 0.56
C GLU A 176 -11.81 20.81 -0.11
N GLN A 177 -11.38 20.56 -1.35
CA GLN A 177 -11.67 19.33 -2.07
C GLN A 177 -11.11 18.11 -1.34
N LEU A 178 -9.84 18.13 -0.92
CA LEU A 178 -9.23 17.06 -0.14
C LEU A 178 -9.96 16.86 1.18
N THR A 179 -10.29 17.95 1.88
CA THR A 179 -10.97 17.88 3.18
C THR A 179 -12.37 17.27 3.03
N LYS A 180 -13.19 17.77 2.09
CA LYS A 180 -14.50 17.20 1.73
C LYS A 180 -14.37 15.73 1.32
N ALA A 181 -13.36 15.40 0.52
CA ALA A 181 -13.10 14.05 0.06
C ALA A 181 -12.71 13.11 1.21
N CYS A 182 -12.06 13.59 2.26
CA CYS A 182 -11.61 12.79 3.42
C CYS A 182 -12.67 12.67 4.53
N TRP A 183 -13.57 13.67 4.60
CA TRP A 183 -14.59 13.83 5.63
C TRP A 183 -16.01 13.60 5.11
N THR A 184 -16.23 12.59 4.25
CA THR A 184 -17.58 12.27 3.76
C THR A 184 -18.44 11.48 4.75
N GLN A 185 -18.04 11.34 6.01
CA GLN A 185 -18.97 10.86 7.04
C GLN A 185 -19.09 11.94 8.11
N PRO A 186 -20.32 12.39 8.44
CA PRO A 186 -20.50 13.07 9.71
C PRO A 186 -19.94 12.13 10.77
N VAL A 187 -19.03 12.65 11.60
CA VAL A 187 -18.65 11.94 12.82
C VAL A 187 -19.98 11.69 13.52
N LYS A 188 -20.45 10.44 13.54
CA LYS A 188 -21.53 10.07 14.44
C LYS A 188 -20.91 10.26 15.82
N GLN A 189 -21.03 11.47 16.35
CA GLN A 189 -20.80 11.71 17.75
C GLN A 189 -21.70 10.70 18.44
N SER A 190 -21.10 9.70 19.08
CA SER A 190 -21.76 9.03 20.19
C SER A 190 -22.29 10.15 21.07
N LYS A 191 -23.61 10.23 21.20
CA LYS A 191 -24.38 11.38 21.71
C LYS A 191 -23.57 12.21 22.72
N PRO A 192 -23.24 13.48 22.44
CA PRO A 192 -22.90 14.39 23.51
C PRO A 192 -24.20 14.66 24.28
N VAL A 193 -24.12 14.61 25.61
CA VAL A 193 -25.08 15.32 26.44
C VAL A 193 -24.79 16.80 26.23
N GLY A 194 -25.40 17.42 25.21
CA GLY A 194 -25.18 18.83 24.86
C GLY A 194 -25.41 19.12 23.38
N GLU A 195 -25.93 20.30 23.08
CA GLU A 195 -26.23 20.76 21.71
C GLU A 195 -24.98 20.76 20.81
N PRO A 196 -25.11 20.38 19.53
CA PRO A 196 -23.98 20.38 18.60
C PRO A 196 -23.54 21.81 18.28
N VAL A 197 -22.31 22.14 18.64
CA VAL A 197 -21.65 23.38 18.21
C VAL A 197 -21.25 23.24 16.75
N GLU A 198 -21.85 24.03 15.86
CA GLU A 198 -21.29 24.23 14.51
C GLU A 198 -19.95 24.95 14.63
N MET A 199 -18.84 24.20 14.54
CA MET A 199 -17.50 24.77 14.46
C MET A 199 -17.02 24.79 13.02
N LEU A 200 -16.51 25.95 12.58
CA LEU A 200 -15.79 26.07 11.32
C LEU A 200 -14.53 25.18 11.35
N PHE A 201 -14.12 24.64 10.19
CA PHE A 201 -12.94 23.78 10.07
C PHE A 201 -11.68 24.39 10.73
N CYS A 202 -11.50 25.71 10.66
CA CYS A 202 -10.41 26.42 11.32
C CYS A 202 -10.49 26.39 12.86
N GLN A 203 -11.71 26.42 13.45
CA GLN A 203 -11.90 26.30 14.90
C GLN A 203 -11.70 24.85 15.38
N TYR A 204 -12.12 23.86 14.57
CA TYR A 204 -11.80 22.46 14.81
C TYR A 204 -10.28 22.23 14.85
N MET A 205 -9.56 22.82 13.89
CA MET A 205 -8.10 22.79 13.84
C MET A 205 -7.44 23.41 15.07
N HIS A 206 -7.89 24.59 15.51
CA HIS A 206 -7.39 25.23 16.72
C HIS A 206 -7.68 24.44 18.01
N THR A 207 -8.78 23.70 18.05
CA THR A 207 -9.21 22.95 19.23
C THR A 207 -8.47 21.61 19.36
N PHE A 208 -8.23 20.91 18.25
CA PHE A 208 -7.64 19.58 18.26
C PHE A 208 -6.12 19.54 18.03
N MET A 209 -5.49 20.65 17.64
CA MET A 209 -4.04 20.74 17.42
C MET A 209 -3.30 21.53 18.50
N ARG A 210 -3.96 21.99 19.58
CA ARG A 210 -3.22 22.37 20.79
C ARG A 210 -2.70 21.10 21.42
N GLU A 211 -1.38 20.99 21.57
CA GLU A 211 -0.80 19.90 22.35
C GLU A 211 -1.45 19.91 23.73
N PRO A 212 -1.89 18.76 24.27
CA PRO A 212 -2.24 18.71 25.68
C PRO A 212 -0.98 19.14 26.44
N GLU A 213 -1.09 20.22 27.21
CA GLU A 213 -0.11 20.53 28.24
C GLU A 213 -0.05 19.29 29.14
N PHE A 214 0.95 18.44 28.90
CA PHE A 214 1.30 17.39 29.83
C PHE A 214 1.90 18.11 31.03
N GLU A 215 1.04 18.46 31.99
CA GLU A 215 1.49 18.75 33.35
C GLU A 215 2.31 17.54 33.80
N ALA A 216 3.61 17.75 33.95
CA ALA A 216 4.49 16.78 34.57
C ALA A 216 4.03 16.64 36.02
N VAL A 217 3.32 15.54 36.30
CA VAL A 217 3.03 15.14 37.67
C VAL A 217 4.37 14.74 38.29
N GLY A 218 4.88 15.61 39.17
CA GLY A 218 6.02 15.36 40.03
C GLY A 218 5.70 14.39 41.16
#